data_AF-A0A3L9ZY93-F1
#
_entry.id   AF-A0A3L9ZY93-F1
#
_cell.length_a   1.000
_cell.length_b   1.000
_cell.length_c   1.000
_cell.angle_alpha   90.00
_cell.angle_beta   90.00
_cell.angle_gamma   90.00
#
_symmetry.space_group_name_H-M   'P 1'
#
loop_
_entity.id
_entity.type
_entity.pdbx_description
1 polymer ?
#
loop_
_entity_poly.entity_id
_entity_poly.type
_entity_poly.pdbx_seq_one_letter_code
_entity_poly.pdbx_strand_id
1 'polypeptide(L)'
;MMRYLKKVFFYSVAISLSSMGHNVYAQEINKNSADADVKERIYEANKVKVLNYSFKDFDALFFEFSDKKASKSIILSKEEFYNYTIKIGIFSDRLAALYPEEKDIAQQNKEKWFAESYEQYLLSKETQKK
;
A
#
# COMPACT_ATOMS: atom_id res chain seq x y z
N MET A 1 -24.98 -12.17 64.28
CA MET A 1 -25.34 -13.19 63.27
C MET A 1 -25.01 -12.58 61.90
N MET A 2 -23.77 -12.56 61.40
CA MET A 2 -22.72 -13.59 61.29
C MET A 2 -23.07 -14.66 60.25
N ARG A 3 -22.13 -14.94 59.31
CA ARG A 3 -22.33 -15.52 57.95
C ARG A 3 -22.91 -14.41 57.04
N TYR A 4 -22.19 -13.83 56.08
CA TYR A 4 -21.45 -14.47 54.98
C TYR A 4 -20.02 -13.93 54.71
N LEU A 5 -19.25 -13.55 55.73
CA LEU A 5 -17.78 -13.59 55.57
C LEU A 5 -17.35 -15.04 55.27
N LYS A 6 -16.36 -15.21 54.36
CA LYS A 6 -15.81 -16.46 53.80
C LYS A 6 -16.47 -17.03 52.53
N LYS A 7 -16.42 -16.26 51.42
CA LYS A 7 -16.19 -16.79 50.06
C LYS A 7 -15.18 -15.94 49.26
N VAL A 8 -14.06 -15.60 49.92
CA VAL A 8 -12.83 -15.19 49.25
C VAL A 8 -11.81 -16.30 49.44
N PHE A 9 -11.79 -17.26 48.51
CA PHE A 9 -10.64 -18.08 48.13
C PHE A 9 -11.03 -18.91 46.90
N PHE A 10 -10.06 -19.20 46.02
CA PHE A 10 -10.25 -19.88 44.73
C PHE A 10 -11.07 -19.11 43.68
N TYR A 11 -10.47 -18.06 43.11
CA TYR A 11 -10.24 -17.96 41.66
C TYR A 11 -9.10 -16.95 41.38
N SER A 12 -7.91 -17.27 41.89
CA SER A 12 -6.67 -16.55 41.60
C SER A 12 -5.88 -17.30 40.53
N VAL A 13 -6.21 -17.08 39.25
CA VAL A 13 -5.43 -17.60 38.11
C VAL A 13 -5.31 -16.52 37.04
N ALA A 14 -4.06 -16.29 36.60
CA ALA A 14 -3.65 -15.63 35.36
C ALA A 14 -4.18 -14.20 35.08
N ILE A 15 -3.36 -13.23 35.50
CA ILE A 15 -2.68 -12.27 34.62
C ILE A 15 -3.24 -12.16 33.19
N SER A 16 -3.72 -10.97 32.84
CA SER A 16 -3.48 -10.36 31.53
C SER A 16 -3.50 -8.84 31.68
N LEU A 17 -2.31 -8.23 31.70
CA LEU A 17 -2.19 -6.83 31.32
C LEU A 17 -2.45 -6.76 29.81
N SER A 18 -3.44 -5.98 29.37
CA SER A 18 -3.52 -5.58 27.97
C SER A 18 -3.99 -4.13 27.83
N SER A 19 -3.16 -3.36 27.13
CA SER A 19 -3.45 -2.06 26.51
C SER A 19 -4.13 -1.00 27.38
N MET A 20 -3.30 -0.08 27.88
CA MET A 20 -3.63 1.35 27.80
C MET A 20 -4.11 1.64 26.37
N GLY A 21 -5.38 1.98 26.21
CA GLY A 21 -5.93 2.50 24.96
C GLY A 21 -5.41 3.90 24.68
N HIS A 22 -4.10 4.05 24.48
CA HIS A 22 -3.55 5.20 23.80
C HIS A 22 -4.10 5.17 22.38
N ASN A 23 -5.24 5.83 22.18
CA ASN A 23 -5.61 6.39 20.90
C ASN A 23 -4.59 7.50 20.58
N VAL A 24 -3.36 7.08 20.26
CA VAL A 24 -2.56 7.82 19.30
C VAL A 24 -3.38 7.70 18.01
N TYR A 25 -4.28 8.67 17.83
CA TYR A 25 -4.64 9.10 16.51
C TYR A 25 -3.29 9.44 15.87
N ALA A 26 -2.75 8.48 15.12
CA ALA A 26 -1.78 8.81 14.12
C ALA A 26 -2.51 9.86 13.29
N GLN A 27 -2.06 11.11 13.42
CA GLN A 27 -2.30 12.07 12.36
C GLN A 27 -1.69 11.37 11.14
N GLU A 28 -2.54 10.82 10.27
CA GLU A 28 -2.10 10.44 8.95
C GLU A 28 -1.36 11.66 8.44
N ILE A 29 -0.03 11.54 8.31
CA ILE A 29 0.75 12.59 7.71
C ILE A 29 0.14 12.72 6.33
N ASN A 30 -0.55 13.83 6.11
CA ASN A 30 -1.28 14.09 4.88
C ASN A 30 -0.25 14.38 3.78
N LYS A 31 0.46 13.32 3.37
CA LYS A 31 1.33 13.25 2.19
C LYS A 31 0.49 13.19 0.91
N ASN A 32 -0.77 13.63 0.98
CA ASN A 32 -1.78 13.55 -0.08
C ASN A 32 -1.82 14.83 -0.95
N SER A 33 -0.74 15.63 -0.94
CA SER A 33 -0.62 16.86 -1.74
C SER A 33 0.68 16.94 -2.54
N ALA A 34 1.85 16.76 -1.91
CA ALA A 34 3.16 17.04 -2.53
C ALA A 34 3.45 16.30 -3.85
N ASP A 35 2.89 15.09 -4.01
CA ASP A 35 3.01 14.28 -5.23
C ASP A 35 1.64 13.99 -5.89
N ALA A 36 0.54 14.52 -5.35
CA ALA A 36 -0.82 14.26 -5.84
C ALA A 36 -0.98 14.76 -7.29
N ASP A 37 -0.62 16.01 -7.55
CA ASP A 37 -0.69 16.61 -8.89
C ASP A 37 0.12 15.82 -9.94
N VAL A 38 1.24 15.23 -9.54
CA VAL A 38 2.08 14.41 -10.43
C VAL A 38 1.37 13.10 -10.76
N LYS A 39 0.84 12.41 -9.73
CA LYS A 39 0.09 11.16 -9.88
C LYS A 39 -1.19 11.36 -10.70
N GLU A 40 -1.92 12.46 -10.48
CA GLU A 40 -3.16 12.79 -11.21
C GLU A 40 -2.88 13.09 -12.69
N ARG A 41 -1.88 13.93 -13.01
CA ARG A 41 -1.49 14.18 -14.40
C ARG A 41 -1.09 12.90 -15.14
N ILE A 42 -0.32 12.02 -14.48
CA ILE A 42 0.08 10.73 -15.02
C ILE A 42 -1.14 9.82 -15.21
N TYR A 43 -2.07 9.82 -14.25
CA TYR A 43 -3.30 9.03 -14.33
C TYR A 43 -4.15 9.43 -15.54
N GLU A 44 -4.53 10.71 -15.65
CA GLU A 44 -5.38 11.19 -16.74
C GLU A 44 -4.71 11.01 -18.11
N ALA A 45 -3.39 11.23 -18.23
CA ALA A 45 -2.65 11.01 -19.47
C ALA A 45 -2.58 9.53 -19.92
N ASN A 46 -2.72 8.56 -19.01
CA ASN A 46 -2.49 7.14 -19.31
C ASN A 46 -3.72 6.24 -19.10
N LYS A 47 -4.75 6.68 -18.38
CA LYS A 47 -5.95 5.89 -18.01
C LYS A 47 -6.53 5.10 -19.17
N VAL A 48 -6.93 5.79 -20.23
CA VAL A 48 -7.55 5.18 -21.42
C VAL A 48 -6.60 4.19 -22.09
N LYS A 49 -5.31 4.51 -22.17
CA LYS A 49 -4.31 3.63 -22.79
C LYS A 49 -4.14 2.33 -21.99
N VAL A 50 -3.98 2.44 -20.67
CA VAL A 50 -3.71 1.29 -19.79
C VAL A 50 -4.93 0.38 -19.62
N LEU A 51 -6.15 0.93 -19.55
CA LEU A 51 -7.36 0.11 -19.54
C LEU A 51 -7.44 -0.81 -20.78
N ASN A 52 -6.86 -0.39 -21.90
CA ASN A 52 -6.78 -1.17 -23.13
C ASN A 52 -5.58 -2.15 -23.22
N TYR A 53 -4.57 -2.07 -22.35
CA TYR A 53 -3.23 -2.70 -22.53
C TYR A 53 -3.21 -4.16 -23.03
N SER A 54 -3.96 -5.09 -22.42
CA SER A 54 -3.71 -6.55 -22.43
C SER A 54 -2.74 -7.03 -21.35
N PHE A 55 -2.76 -8.34 -21.05
CA PHE A 55 -1.91 -8.94 -20.02
C PHE A 55 -0.43 -8.90 -20.38
N LYS A 56 -0.06 -9.12 -21.65
CA LYS A 56 1.35 -9.11 -22.07
C LYS A 56 2.00 -7.73 -21.88
N ASP A 57 1.27 -6.66 -22.20
CA ASP A 57 1.76 -5.29 -22.05
C ASP A 57 1.80 -4.84 -20.58
N PHE A 58 0.91 -5.39 -19.75
CA PHE A 58 0.97 -5.25 -18.29
C PHE A 58 2.16 -6.01 -17.69
N ASP A 59 2.38 -7.27 -18.07
CA ASP A 59 3.49 -8.09 -17.59
C ASP A 59 4.83 -7.43 -17.96
N ALA A 60 4.97 -6.94 -19.19
CA ALA A 60 6.16 -6.20 -19.63
C ALA A 60 6.40 -4.93 -18.78
N LEU A 61 5.36 -4.14 -18.52
CA LEU A 61 5.42 -2.96 -17.64
C LEU A 61 5.82 -3.34 -16.20
N PHE A 62 5.23 -4.41 -15.66
CA PHE A 62 5.45 -4.87 -14.29
C PHE A 62 6.86 -5.43 -14.09
N PHE A 63 7.35 -6.25 -15.02
CA PHE A 63 8.71 -6.78 -14.96
C PHE A 63 9.75 -5.69 -15.20
N GLU A 64 9.56 -4.79 -16.18
CA GLU A 64 10.47 -3.66 -16.39
C GLU A 64 10.59 -2.77 -15.13
N PHE A 65 9.47 -2.47 -14.47
CA PHE A 65 9.49 -1.75 -13.20
C PHE A 65 10.20 -2.54 -12.09
N SER A 66 9.92 -3.84 -11.98
CA SER A 66 10.50 -4.72 -10.95
C SER A 66 12.01 -4.83 -11.10
N ASP A 67 12.52 -5.01 -12.31
CA ASP A 67 13.95 -5.07 -12.62
C ASP A 67 14.65 -3.74 -12.31
N LYS A 68 14.04 -2.61 -12.70
CA LYS A 68 14.56 -1.27 -12.35
C LYS A 68 14.47 -0.97 -10.85
N LYS A 69 13.45 -1.47 -10.14
CA LYS A 69 13.31 -1.35 -8.67
C LYS A 69 14.30 -2.26 -7.93
N ALA A 70 14.67 -3.42 -8.47
CA ALA A 70 15.68 -4.33 -7.92
C ALA A 70 17.13 -3.91 -8.21
N SER A 71 17.40 -3.24 -9.35
CA SER A 71 18.76 -2.84 -9.75
C SER A 71 19.41 -1.85 -8.77
N LYS A 72 20.62 -2.16 -8.27
CA LYS A 72 21.37 -1.27 -7.37
C LYS A 72 21.94 -0.01 -8.06
N SER A 73 22.12 -0.05 -9.38
CA SER A 73 22.68 1.06 -10.17
C SER A 73 21.64 2.02 -10.74
N ILE A 74 20.40 1.56 -10.91
CA ILE A 74 19.31 2.36 -11.49
C ILE A 74 18.49 3.03 -10.37
N ILE A 75 18.39 4.36 -10.45
CA ILE A 75 17.44 5.17 -9.69
C ILE A 75 16.52 5.81 -10.72
N LEU A 76 15.23 5.46 -10.67
CA LEU A 76 14.19 6.10 -11.45
C LEU A 76 14.03 7.54 -10.98
N SER A 77 13.70 8.47 -11.88
CA SER A 77 13.20 9.79 -11.49
C SER A 77 11.81 9.69 -10.84
N LYS A 78 11.39 10.76 -10.16
CA LYS A 78 10.04 10.85 -9.55
C LYS A 78 8.93 10.59 -10.58
N GLU A 79 9.06 11.18 -11.77
CA GLU A 79 8.08 11.05 -12.83
C GLU A 79 8.06 9.63 -13.41
N GLU A 80 9.21 9.01 -13.67
CA GLU A 80 9.27 7.61 -14.13
C GLU A 80 8.71 6.65 -13.07
N PHE A 81 9.06 6.83 -11.79
CA PHE A 81 8.55 6.01 -10.70
C PHE A 81 7.02 6.03 -10.64
N TYR A 82 6.42 7.23 -10.63
CA TYR A 82 4.96 7.35 -10.63
C TYR A 82 4.33 6.93 -11.96
N ASN A 83 5.02 7.09 -13.08
CA ASN A 83 4.57 6.59 -14.38
C ASN A 83 4.44 5.06 -14.37
N TYR A 84 5.34 4.32 -13.70
CA TYR A 84 5.16 2.88 -13.51
C TYR A 84 4.05 2.56 -12.51
N THR A 85 4.12 3.08 -11.28
CA THR A 85 3.18 2.65 -10.22
C THR A 85 1.73 3.02 -10.53
N ILE A 86 1.46 4.20 -11.08
CA ILE A 86 0.10 4.62 -11.47
C ILE A 86 -0.40 3.77 -12.65
N LYS A 87 0.44 3.41 -13.64
CA LYS A 87 0.03 2.49 -14.71
C LYS A 87 -0.31 1.10 -14.18
N ILE A 88 0.52 0.55 -13.29
CA ILE A 88 0.24 -0.77 -12.68
C ILE A 88 -1.09 -0.71 -11.91
N GLY A 89 -1.34 0.36 -11.14
CA GLY A 89 -2.59 0.55 -10.41
C GLY A 89 -3.83 0.80 -11.30
N ILE A 90 -3.71 1.52 -12.43
CA ILE A 90 -4.81 1.67 -13.40
C ILE A 90 -5.22 0.31 -13.95
N PHE A 91 -4.28 -0.58 -14.25
CA PHE A 91 -4.61 -1.90 -14.81
C PHE A 91 -5.47 -2.74 -13.85
N SER A 92 -5.42 -2.49 -12.54
CA SER A 92 -6.33 -3.12 -11.58
C SER A 92 -7.80 -2.77 -11.82
N ASP A 93 -8.14 -1.60 -12.36
CA ASP A 93 -9.52 -1.27 -12.79
C ASP A 93 -9.99 -2.22 -13.92
N ARG A 94 -9.08 -2.65 -14.80
CA ARG A 94 -9.36 -3.65 -15.83
C ARG A 94 -9.52 -5.05 -15.23
N LEU A 95 -8.69 -5.42 -14.25
CA LEU A 95 -8.83 -6.70 -13.54
C LEU A 95 -10.19 -6.80 -12.83
N ALA A 96 -10.62 -5.74 -12.14
CA ALA A 96 -11.94 -5.66 -11.50
C ALA A 96 -13.12 -5.80 -12.48
N ALA A 97 -12.94 -5.45 -13.76
CA ALA A 97 -13.95 -5.62 -14.80
C ALA A 97 -13.92 -7.01 -15.46
N LEU A 98 -12.77 -7.69 -15.46
CA LEU A 98 -12.60 -9.04 -15.99
C LEU A 98 -12.96 -10.14 -14.97
N TYR A 99 -12.72 -9.87 -13.68
CA TYR A 99 -12.93 -10.78 -12.55
C TYR A 99 -13.75 -10.05 -11.46
N PRO A 100 -15.07 -9.89 -11.62
CA PRO A 100 -15.91 -9.15 -10.66
C PRO A 100 -15.86 -9.72 -9.23
N GLU A 101 -15.61 -11.02 -9.09
CA GLU A 101 -15.39 -11.73 -7.83
C GLU A 101 -14.09 -11.34 -7.12
N GLU A 102 -13.07 -10.89 -7.86
CA GLU A 102 -11.80 -10.38 -7.31
C GLU A 102 -11.76 -8.84 -7.24
N LYS A 103 -12.87 -8.16 -7.49
CA LYS A 103 -12.96 -6.68 -7.54
C LYS A 103 -12.38 -6.00 -6.31
N ASP A 104 -12.64 -6.52 -5.12
CA ASP A 104 -12.14 -5.93 -3.87
C ASP A 104 -10.61 -6.08 -3.74
N ILE A 105 -10.05 -7.22 -4.20
CA ILE A 105 -8.61 -7.46 -4.27
C ILE A 105 -7.96 -6.52 -5.29
N ALA A 106 -8.60 -6.34 -6.45
CA ALA A 106 -8.15 -5.42 -7.47
C ALA A 106 -8.16 -3.95 -6.98
N GLN A 107 -9.20 -3.53 -6.26
CA GLN A 107 -9.28 -2.20 -5.67
C GLN A 107 -8.20 -1.98 -4.60
N GLN A 108 -7.99 -2.95 -3.70
CA GLN A 108 -6.90 -2.89 -2.71
C GLN A 108 -5.51 -2.82 -3.37
N ASN A 109 -5.29 -3.57 -4.45
CA ASN A 109 -4.06 -3.50 -5.23
C ASN A 109 -3.86 -2.12 -5.86
N LYS A 110 -4.90 -1.53 -6.45
CA LYS A 110 -4.86 -0.16 -6.99
C LYS A 110 -4.47 0.86 -5.93
N GLU A 111 -5.15 0.82 -4.77
CA GLU A 111 -4.88 1.72 -3.64
C GLU A 111 -3.44 1.58 -3.15
N LYS A 112 -2.94 0.35 -3.02
CA LYS A 112 -1.53 0.06 -2.68
C LYS A 112 -0.55 0.68 -3.69
N TRP A 113 -0.79 0.53 -4.99
CA TRP A 113 0.05 1.12 -6.03
C TRP A 113 0.00 2.65 -6.05
N PHE A 114 -1.16 3.25 -5.75
CA PHE A 114 -1.32 4.69 -5.67
C PHE A 114 -0.74 5.27 -4.38
N ALA A 115 -0.67 4.48 -3.30
CA ALA A 115 -0.07 4.84 -2.02
C ALA A 115 1.48 4.81 -2.04
N GLU A 116 2.11 4.08 -2.98
CA GLU A 116 3.58 4.07 -3.13
C GLU A 116 4.14 5.51 -3.19
N SER A 117 5.23 5.75 -2.46
CA SER A 117 5.89 7.05 -2.36
C SER A 117 7.30 7.00 -2.94
N TYR A 118 7.64 8.01 -3.75
CA TYR A 118 8.99 8.18 -4.29
C TYR A 118 10.05 8.36 -3.19
N GLU A 119 9.69 8.99 -2.07
CA GLU A 119 10.56 9.12 -0.89
C GLU A 119 10.89 7.76 -0.28
N GLN A 120 9.87 6.89 -0.10
CA GLN A 120 10.06 5.52 0.38
C GLN A 120 10.88 4.68 -0.61
N TYR A 121 10.69 4.89 -1.93
CA TYR A 121 11.51 4.27 -2.96
C TYR A 121 12.99 4.67 -2.83
N LEU A 122 13.30 5.96 -2.66
CA LEU A 122 14.68 6.41 -2.46
C LEU A 122 15.30 5.82 -1.19
N LEU A 123 14.58 5.83 -0.06
CA LEU A 123 15.04 5.19 1.18
C LEU A 123 15.33 3.70 0.98
N SER A 124 14.47 2.98 0.23
CA SER A 124 14.71 1.57 -0.09
C SER A 124 15.97 1.34 -0.93
N LYS A 125 16.28 2.25 -1.87
CA LYS A 125 17.51 2.22 -2.68
C LYS A 125 18.76 2.50 -1.85
N GLU A 126 18.69 3.40 -0.86
CA GLU A 126 19.80 3.64 0.07
C GLU A 126 20.07 2.42 0.96
N THR A 127 19.03 1.76 1.46
CA THR A 127 19.17 0.51 2.23
C THR A 127 19.76 -0.62 1.39
N GLN A 128 19.38 -0.76 0.12
CA GLN A 128 19.91 -1.79 -0.80
C GLN A 128 21.39 -1.61 -1.18
N LYS A 129 21.97 -0.42 -0.96
CA LYS A 129 23.39 -0.14 -1.22
C LYS A 129 24.32 -0.51 -0.06
N LYS A 130 23.76 -0.70 1.14
CA LYS A 130 24.46 -1.26 2.30
C LYS A 130 24.60 -2.77 2.18
#